data_AF-A0A098GAH4-F1
#
_entry.id   AF-A0A098GAH4-F1
#
_cell.length_a   1.000
_cell.length_b   1.000
_cell.length_c   1.000
_cell.angle_alpha   90.00
_cell.angle_beta   90.00
_cell.angle_gamma   90.00
#
_symmetry.space_group_name_H-M   'P 1'
#
loop_
_entity.id
_entity.type
_entity.pdbx_description
1 polymer ?
#
loop_
_entity_poly.entity_id
_entity_poly.type
_entity_poly.pdbx_seq_one_letter_code
_entity_poly.pdbx_strand_id
1 'polypeptide(L)'
;MSLPSLECGIENMEMNALIQKVLGRIKRIFNKKNDVQQQLLALEQSYLFTKGNDIRNYNPESAVVMPMFVNLREQETEDSPLDLETKYGFAWLDATRMALNQASLAEAAACPVNEDRFAIVIHAFYEDILLEIIQFLRRIDNVTFKLYVSSPNERVVRSILEESGFDFYLEKTNNHGRDVLPFLQIMKRVKLDGYGLIIKVHTKKSLHRSDGHRWRQDLYNKLLKKTAVEEGLKLFQADSKLGLLVPENHLLPVTLHLGNNMHHLLSLSHRLGVSARELLELKFAAGTMFMARVSALEPLLSLNLNADDFEAEAGQVDGTLAHAIERAIAVSVYSIGLRVKNISDKQFVNSDS
;
A
#
# COMPACT_ATOMS: atom_id res chain seq x y z
N MET A 1 -32.62 13.98 -29.41
CA MET A 1 -31.61 12.94 -29.14
C MET A 1 -31.33 12.95 -27.66
N SER A 2 -31.82 11.90 -27.00
CA SER A 2 -31.72 11.64 -25.57
C SER A 2 -30.33 11.12 -25.23
N LEU A 3 -29.72 11.64 -24.16
CA LEU A 3 -28.54 11.08 -23.52
C LEU A 3 -28.93 9.75 -22.83
N PRO A 4 -28.07 8.71 -22.81
CA PRO A 4 -28.32 7.52 -22.04
C PRO A 4 -28.20 7.84 -20.55
N SER A 5 -29.24 7.53 -19.81
CA SER A 5 -29.30 7.51 -18.35
C SER A 5 -28.32 6.47 -17.80
N LEU A 6 -27.26 6.92 -17.11
CA LEU A 6 -26.53 6.07 -16.18
C LEU A 6 -27.36 5.87 -14.92
N GLU A 7 -28.02 4.72 -14.83
CA GLU A 7 -28.57 4.18 -13.59
C GLU A 7 -27.40 3.84 -12.64
N CYS A 8 -26.96 4.82 -11.86
CA CYS A 8 -26.15 4.63 -10.65
C CYS A 8 -26.58 5.67 -9.59
N GLY A 9 -27.90 5.78 -9.40
CA GLY A 9 -28.51 6.87 -8.63
C GLY A 9 -29.16 6.45 -7.33
N ILE A 10 -29.31 5.15 -7.05
CA ILE A 10 -30.14 4.68 -5.94
C ILE A 10 -29.28 4.10 -4.80
N GLU A 11 -28.24 3.30 -5.09
CA GLU A 11 -27.34 2.74 -4.05
C GLU A 11 -26.43 3.80 -3.40
N ASN A 12 -26.04 4.83 -4.15
CA ASN A 12 -25.18 5.93 -3.67
C ASN A 12 -25.86 6.85 -2.63
N MET A 13 -27.19 6.90 -2.62
CA MET A 13 -27.95 7.75 -1.69
C MET A 13 -28.17 7.05 -0.34
N GLU A 14 -28.35 5.72 -0.35
CA GLU A 14 -28.55 4.90 0.84
C GLU A 14 -27.24 4.71 1.63
N MET A 15 -26.10 4.53 0.95
CA MET A 15 -24.80 4.41 1.61
C MET A 15 -24.31 5.76 2.17
N ASN A 16 -24.52 6.87 1.46
CA ASN A 16 -24.25 8.21 2.01
C ASN A 16 -25.16 8.52 3.20
N ALA A 17 -26.44 8.14 3.15
CA ALA A 17 -27.32 8.24 4.31
C ALA A 17 -26.83 7.38 5.48
N LEU A 18 -26.31 6.17 5.21
CA LEU A 18 -25.76 5.28 6.23
C LEU A 18 -24.48 5.84 6.85
N ILE A 19 -23.55 6.37 6.05
CA ILE A 19 -22.32 7.04 6.50
C ILE A 19 -22.68 8.27 7.35
N GLN A 20 -23.61 9.12 6.90
CA GLN A 20 -24.05 10.28 7.69
C GLN A 20 -24.79 9.87 8.97
N LYS A 21 -25.51 8.74 8.95
CA LYS A 21 -26.19 8.18 10.14
C LYS A 21 -25.21 7.57 11.13
N VAL A 22 -24.15 6.91 10.66
CA VAL A 22 -23.03 6.39 11.48
C VAL A 22 -22.22 7.55 12.05
N LEU A 23 -21.82 8.53 11.24
CA LEU A 23 -21.13 9.74 11.70
C LEU A 23 -21.98 10.56 12.68
N GLY A 24 -23.29 10.64 12.46
CA GLY A 24 -24.25 11.27 13.38
C GLY A 24 -24.51 10.47 14.66
N ARG A 25 -24.31 9.15 14.65
CA ARG A 25 -24.30 8.30 15.84
C ARG A 25 -23.00 8.48 16.61
N ILE A 26 -21.86 8.45 15.92
CA ILE A 26 -20.53 8.72 16.48
C ILE A 26 -20.52 10.10 17.13
N LYS A 27 -20.97 11.17 16.46
CA LYS A 27 -21.10 12.52 17.07
C LYS A 27 -22.00 12.56 18.31
N ARG A 28 -23.11 11.80 18.33
CA ARG A 28 -24.00 11.70 19.51
C ARG A 28 -23.40 10.89 20.65
N ILE A 29 -22.58 9.89 20.34
CA ILE A 29 -21.81 9.09 21.30
C ILE A 29 -20.68 9.96 21.90
N PHE A 30 -19.97 10.73 21.09
CA PHE A 30 -18.92 11.67 21.55
C PHE A 30 -19.44 12.84 22.39
N ASN A 31 -20.69 13.28 22.16
CA ASN A 31 -21.29 14.37 22.93
C ASN A 31 -21.86 13.94 24.29
N LYS A 32 -21.97 12.63 24.59
CA LYS A 32 -22.36 12.14 25.92
C LYS A 32 -21.10 11.77 26.70
N LYS A 33 -20.43 12.80 27.25
CA LYS A 33 -19.42 12.61 28.30
C LYS A 33 -20.07 11.83 29.46
N ASN A 34 -19.37 10.78 29.91
CA ASN A 34 -19.70 9.93 31.05
C ASN A 34 -20.62 8.75 30.70
N ASP A 35 -20.03 7.65 30.24
CA ASP A 35 -20.12 6.32 30.90
C ASP A 35 -19.70 5.21 29.92
N VAL A 36 -18.38 4.99 29.82
CA VAL A 36 -17.72 4.03 28.92
C VAL A 36 -18.08 2.58 29.27
N GLN A 37 -18.54 2.32 30.50
CA GLN A 37 -18.82 0.97 31.00
C GLN A 37 -20.15 0.43 30.49
N GLN A 38 -21.19 1.27 30.38
CA GLN A 38 -22.43 0.89 29.70
C GLN A 38 -22.25 0.76 28.17
N GLN A 39 -21.28 1.47 27.60
CA GLN A 39 -20.99 1.45 26.16
C GLN A 39 -20.40 0.10 25.71
N LEU A 40 -19.54 -0.51 26.53
CA LEU A 40 -18.98 -1.84 26.28
C LEU A 40 -20.02 -2.98 26.42
N LEU A 41 -20.91 -2.88 27.41
CA LEU A 41 -21.93 -3.90 27.68
C LEU A 41 -22.97 -4.00 26.54
N ALA A 42 -23.35 -2.86 25.94
CA ALA A 42 -24.28 -2.82 24.82
C ALA A 42 -23.67 -3.41 23.53
N LEU A 43 -22.36 -3.27 23.34
CA LEU A 43 -21.62 -3.83 22.22
C LEU A 43 -21.43 -5.36 22.35
N GLU A 44 -21.20 -5.85 23.57
CA GLU A 44 -21.06 -7.28 23.89
C GLU A 44 -22.40 -8.05 23.72
N GLN A 45 -23.53 -7.43 24.11
CA GLN A 45 -24.86 -8.01 23.89
C GLN A 45 -25.26 -8.09 22.41
N SER A 46 -24.81 -7.12 21.59
CA SER A 46 -25.04 -7.14 20.14
C SER A 46 -24.23 -8.25 19.43
N TYR A 47 -23.06 -8.61 19.96
CA TYR A 47 -22.20 -9.68 19.43
C TYR A 47 -22.76 -11.09 19.71
N LEU A 48 -23.33 -11.31 20.91
CA LEU A 48 -23.94 -12.59 21.26
C LEU A 48 -25.20 -12.91 20.43
N PHE A 49 -25.95 -11.88 20.02
CA PHE A 49 -27.14 -12.05 19.18
C PHE A 49 -26.80 -12.57 17.76
N THR A 50 -25.64 -12.21 17.22
CA THR A 50 -25.20 -12.63 15.87
C THR A 50 -24.66 -14.06 15.78
N LYS A 51 -24.36 -14.73 16.89
CA LYS A 51 -23.76 -16.08 16.88
C LYS A 51 -24.78 -17.23 16.94
N GLY A 52 -26.07 -16.92 17.09
CA GLY A 52 -27.12 -17.90 17.40
C GLY A 52 -27.98 -18.40 16.24
N ASN A 53 -27.92 -17.82 15.04
CA ASN A 53 -28.83 -18.19 13.95
C ASN A 53 -28.12 -18.58 12.65
N ASP A 54 -28.63 -19.67 12.09
CA ASP A 54 -28.17 -20.43 10.92
C ASP A 54 -28.04 -19.58 9.64
N ILE A 55 -26.98 -19.86 8.85
CA ILE A 55 -26.37 -19.00 7.81
C ILE A 55 -27.22 -18.91 6.51
N ARG A 56 -28.51 -19.28 6.52
CA ARG A 56 -29.31 -19.40 5.28
C ARG A 56 -30.21 -18.21 4.95
N ASN A 57 -30.35 -17.23 5.83
CA ASN A 57 -31.10 -15.99 5.56
C ASN A 57 -30.24 -14.76 5.89
N TYR A 58 -29.30 -14.45 5.01
CA TYR A 58 -28.37 -13.32 5.18
C TYR A 58 -28.94 -12.05 4.54
N ASN A 59 -29.20 -11.02 5.34
CA ASN A 59 -29.59 -9.68 4.87
C ASN A 59 -28.35 -8.76 4.83
N PRO A 60 -27.97 -8.22 3.65
CA PRO A 60 -26.76 -7.40 3.48
C PRO A 60 -26.79 -6.05 4.22
N GLU A 61 -27.95 -5.55 4.68
CA GLU A 61 -28.03 -4.30 5.48
C GLU A 61 -27.40 -4.40 6.89
N SER A 62 -27.07 -5.61 7.35
CA SER A 62 -26.55 -5.87 8.70
C SER A 62 -25.02 -5.79 8.81
N ALA A 63 -24.30 -5.67 7.69
CA ALA A 63 -22.86 -5.86 7.62
C ALA A 63 -22.09 -4.53 7.73
N VAL A 64 -22.12 -3.89 8.90
CA VAL A 64 -21.04 -2.98 9.30
C VAL A 64 -20.18 -3.73 10.30
N VAL A 65 -19.23 -4.51 9.78
CA VAL A 65 -18.24 -5.21 10.60
C VAL A 65 -17.26 -4.17 11.14
N MET A 66 -17.56 -3.64 12.34
CA MET A 66 -16.54 -2.98 13.17
C MET A 66 -15.60 -4.06 13.72
N PRO A 67 -14.29 -3.99 13.49
CA PRO A 67 -13.37 -4.89 14.16
C PRO A 67 -13.24 -4.46 15.63
N MET A 68 -13.88 -5.19 16.54
CA MET A 68 -13.59 -5.09 17.99
C MET A 68 -12.76 -6.29 18.43
N PHE A 69 -11.62 -6.02 19.06
CA PHE A 69 -10.86 -7.01 19.79
C PHE A 69 -11.55 -7.34 21.11
N VAL A 70 -12.01 -8.59 21.23
CA VAL A 70 -12.08 -9.31 22.50
C VAL A 70 -10.70 -9.93 22.73
N ASN A 71 -9.90 -9.34 23.62
CA ASN A 71 -9.03 -10.06 24.57
C ASN A 71 -8.02 -9.11 25.21
N LEU A 72 -8.43 -8.47 26.32
CA LEU A 72 -7.51 -8.09 27.40
C LEU A 72 -8.33 -8.13 28.70
N ARG A 73 -8.66 -9.34 29.16
CA ARG A 73 -9.29 -9.55 30.48
C ARG A 73 -8.74 -10.78 31.21
N GLU A 74 -7.48 -11.10 30.98
CA GLU A 74 -6.78 -12.17 31.73
C GLU A 74 -5.41 -11.75 32.27
N GLN A 75 -5.14 -10.46 32.43
CA GLN A 75 -4.12 -10.01 33.36
C GLN A 75 -4.71 -8.90 34.21
N GLU A 76 -4.80 -9.16 35.50
CA GLU A 76 -5.10 -8.16 36.53
C GLU A 76 -4.03 -7.07 36.45
N THR A 77 -4.31 -6.00 35.71
CA THR A 77 -3.61 -4.73 35.87
C THR A 77 -4.61 -3.74 36.44
N GLU A 78 -4.31 -3.25 37.64
CA GLU A 78 -4.97 -2.20 38.42
C GLU A 78 -5.05 -0.82 37.71
N ASP A 79 -5.00 -0.77 36.38
CA ASP A 79 -4.97 0.48 35.64
C ASP A 79 -6.40 0.94 35.32
N SER A 80 -6.70 2.20 35.65
CA SER A 80 -8.03 2.79 35.41
C SER A 80 -8.32 2.92 33.90
N PRO A 81 -9.59 2.98 33.47
CA PRO A 81 -9.94 3.23 32.06
C PRO A 81 -9.30 4.50 31.47
N LEU A 82 -9.00 5.50 32.31
CA LEU A 82 -8.28 6.72 31.94
C LEU A 82 -6.80 6.47 31.63
N ASP A 83 -6.14 5.54 32.32
CA ASP A 83 -4.74 5.18 32.06
C ASP A 83 -4.59 4.44 30.73
N LEU A 84 -5.59 3.64 30.34
CA LEU A 84 -5.65 2.99 29.04
C LEU A 84 -5.85 4.01 27.90
N GLU A 85 -6.67 5.04 28.07
CA GLU A 85 -6.80 6.12 27.07
C GLU A 85 -5.53 6.95 26.92
N THR A 86 -4.78 7.15 28.02
CA THR A 86 -3.52 7.89 28.02
C THR A 86 -2.38 7.08 27.39
N LYS A 87 -2.45 5.74 27.47
CA LYS A 87 -1.43 4.78 26.96
C LYS A 87 -1.71 4.26 25.54
N TYR A 88 -2.98 4.17 25.13
CA TYR A 88 -3.44 3.62 23.84
C TYR A 88 -4.21 4.64 23.00
N GLY A 89 -3.93 5.92 23.21
CA GLY A 89 -4.61 7.08 22.60
C GLY A 89 -5.16 6.82 21.20
N PHE A 90 -6.45 7.12 21.01
CA PHE A 90 -7.16 7.09 19.73
C PHE A 90 -7.04 5.79 18.89
N ALA A 91 -6.57 4.67 19.45
CA ALA A 91 -6.40 3.42 18.69
C ALA A 91 -7.71 2.94 18.02
N TRP A 92 -8.85 3.13 18.70
CA TRP A 92 -10.17 2.82 18.16
C TRP A 92 -10.57 3.77 17.01
N LEU A 93 -10.16 5.05 17.04
CA LEU A 93 -10.35 5.98 15.91
C LEU A 93 -9.52 5.54 14.72
N ASP A 94 -8.25 5.18 14.95
CA ASP A 94 -7.37 4.78 13.87
C ASP A 94 -7.84 3.47 13.22
N ALA A 95 -8.27 2.49 14.03
CA ALA A 95 -8.86 1.25 13.54
C ALA A 95 -10.17 1.49 12.77
N THR A 96 -11.06 2.35 13.28
CA THR A 96 -12.31 2.71 12.60
C THR A 96 -12.03 3.42 11.27
N ARG A 97 -11.10 4.38 11.28
CA ARG A 97 -10.65 5.11 10.08
C ARG A 97 -10.06 4.14 9.05
N MET A 98 -9.21 3.21 9.47
CA MET A 98 -8.62 2.21 8.59
C MET A 98 -9.71 1.33 7.96
N ALA A 99 -10.63 0.79 8.75
CA ALA A 99 -11.70 -0.07 8.24
C ALA A 99 -12.59 0.67 7.23
N LEU A 100 -12.97 1.92 7.50
CA LEU A 100 -13.75 2.75 6.58
C LEU A 100 -12.97 3.03 5.27
N ASN A 101 -11.69 3.37 5.39
CA ASN A 101 -10.83 3.58 4.22
C ASN A 101 -10.71 2.31 3.39
N GLN A 102 -10.49 1.16 4.01
CA GLN A 102 -10.37 -0.13 3.32
C GLN A 102 -11.65 -0.53 2.59
N ALA A 103 -12.81 -0.37 3.22
CA ALA A 103 -14.10 -0.64 2.59
C ALA A 103 -14.31 0.23 1.34
N SER A 104 -14.06 1.54 1.46
CA SER A 104 -14.18 2.47 0.34
C SER A 104 -13.18 2.15 -0.80
N LEU A 105 -11.95 1.77 -0.46
CA LEU A 105 -10.92 1.43 -1.44
C LEU A 105 -11.21 0.09 -2.14
N ALA A 106 -11.73 -0.90 -1.42
CA ALA A 106 -12.11 -2.19 -1.99
C ALA A 106 -13.26 -2.03 -3.00
N GLU A 107 -14.22 -1.16 -2.69
CA GLU A 107 -15.31 -0.80 -3.60
C GLU A 107 -14.80 -0.04 -4.83
N ALA A 108 -13.98 1.01 -4.62
CA ALA A 108 -13.38 1.76 -5.72
C ALA A 108 -12.49 0.90 -6.63
N ALA A 109 -11.78 -0.09 -6.08
CA ALA A 109 -10.96 -0.99 -6.87
C ALA A 109 -11.78 -2.01 -7.70
N ALA A 110 -13.08 -2.19 -7.40
CA ALA A 110 -13.98 -2.97 -8.24
C ALA A 110 -14.36 -2.23 -9.54
N CYS A 111 -14.20 -0.91 -9.61
CA CYS A 111 -14.45 -0.12 -10.81
C CYS A 111 -13.23 -0.13 -11.74
N PRO A 112 -13.40 -0.46 -13.04
CA PRO A 112 -12.31 -0.37 -14.01
C PRO A 112 -11.94 1.09 -14.23
N VAL A 113 -10.72 1.47 -13.81
CA VAL A 113 -10.15 2.78 -14.09
C VAL A 113 -9.38 2.69 -15.40
N ASN A 114 -9.66 3.61 -16.33
CA ASN A 114 -8.92 3.71 -17.59
C ASN A 114 -7.56 4.38 -17.33
N GLU A 115 -6.63 3.59 -16.80
CA GLU A 115 -5.27 4.02 -16.51
C GLU A 115 -4.38 3.69 -17.72
N ASP A 116 -4.06 4.71 -18.52
CA ASP A 116 -3.22 4.58 -19.73
C ASP A 116 -1.80 5.12 -19.52
N ARG A 117 -1.47 5.51 -18.28
CA ARG A 117 -0.21 6.19 -17.93
C ARG A 117 0.37 5.71 -16.60
N PHE A 118 1.70 5.70 -16.52
CA PHE A 118 2.42 5.40 -15.28
C PHE A 118 3.04 6.64 -14.65
N ALA A 119 3.05 6.69 -13.32
CA ALA A 119 4.02 7.48 -12.56
C ALA A 119 5.25 6.60 -12.26
N ILE A 120 6.40 6.95 -12.82
CA ILE A 120 7.64 6.22 -12.57
C ILE A 120 8.32 6.86 -11.37
N VAL A 121 8.25 6.18 -10.22
CA VAL A 121 8.77 6.66 -8.94
C VAL A 121 10.18 6.14 -8.73
N ILE A 122 11.15 7.04 -8.63
CA ILE A 122 12.58 6.72 -8.57
C ILE A 122 13.18 7.35 -7.31
N HIS A 123 13.79 6.52 -6.45
CA HIS A 123 14.74 7.04 -5.47
C HIS A 123 16.16 6.98 -6.03
N ALA A 124 16.72 8.15 -6.35
CA ALA A 124 18.01 8.34 -7.02
C ALA A 124 19.10 8.73 -6.02
N PHE A 125 19.69 7.71 -5.38
CA PHE A 125 20.86 7.85 -4.51
C PHE A 125 22.20 7.73 -5.27
N TYR A 126 22.22 7.03 -6.42
CA TYR A 126 23.39 6.80 -7.26
C TYR A 126 23.09 7.31 -8.67
N GLU A 127 23.76 8.38 -9.06
CA GLU A 127 23.46 9.14 -10.28
C GLU A 127 23.87 8.40 -11.56
N ASP A 128 24.93 7.58 -11.48
CA ASP A 128 25.37 6.72 -12.58
C ASP A 128 24.30 5.69 -12.97
N ILE A 129 23.58 5.16 -11.98
CA ILE A 129 22.48 4.21 -12.19
C ILE A 129 21.21 4.93 -12.64
N LEU A 130 20.99 6.18 -12.24
CA LEU A 130 19.87 6.97 -12.76
C LEU A 130 19.98 7.13 -14.29
N LEU A 131 21.19 7.40 -14.80
CA LEU A 131 21.43 7.48 -16.25
C LEU A 131 21.07 6.16 -16.95
N GLU A 132 21.37 5.03 -16.33
CA GLU A 132 21.00 3.70 -16.85
C GLU A 132 19.48 3.52 -16.92
N ILE A 133 18.73 3.90 -15.87
CA ILE A 133 17.27 3.88 -15.85
C ILE A 133 16.72 4.75 -17.00
N ILE A 134 17.23 5.96 -17.19
CA ILE A 134 16.82 6.85 -18.28
C ILE A 134 17.03 6.20 -19.66
N GLN A 135 18.07 5.39 -19.85
CA GLN A 135 18.28 4.67 -21.11
C GLN A 135 17.23 3.59 -21.37
N PHE A 136 16.73 2.89 -20.34
CA PHE A 136 15.58 2.00 -20.48
C PHE A 136 14.33 2.78 -20.90
N LEU A 137 14.06 3.89 -20.21
CA LEU A 137 12.85 4.70 -20.43
C LEU A 137 12.80 5.35 -21.82
N ARG A 138 13.95 5.73 -22.38
CA ARG A 138 14.04 6.27 -23.77
C ARG A 138 13.58 5.28 -24.84
N ARG A 139 13.51 3.99 -24.54
CA ARG A 139 13.05 2.96 -25.47
C ARG A 139 11.53 2.76 -25.40
N ILE A 140 10.84 3.38 -24.46
CA ILE A 140 9.39 3.29 -24.30
C ILE A 140 8.75 4.42 -25.10
N ASP A 141 7.95 4.08 -26.11
CA ASP A 141 7.38 5.03 -27.09
C ASP A 141 5.85 4.98 -27.19
N ASN A 142 5.21 4.01 -26.53
CA ASN A 142 3.77 3.73 -26.63
C ASN A 142 3.04 3.73 -25.30
N VAL A 143 3.73 4.06 -24.21
CA VAL A 143 3.14 4.23 -22.88
C VAL A 143 3.53 5.61 -22.37
N THR A 144 2.55 6.39 -21.94
CA THR A 144 2.80 7.73 -21.38
C THR A 144 3.22 7.60 -19.93
N PHE A 145 4.25 8.34 -19.52
CA PHE A 145 4.67 8.38 -18.14
C PHE A 145 5.26 9.74 -17.74
N LYS A 146 5.32 9.97 -16.43
CA LYS A 146 6.03 11.08 -15.81
C LYS A 146 6.97 10.54 -14.74
N LEU A 147 8.13 11.16 -14.59
CA LEU A 147 9.11 10.78 -13.58
C LEU A 147 8.82 11.50 -12.26
N TYR A 148 8.82 10.75 -11.16
CA TYR A 148 8.76 11.29 -9.81
C TYR A 148 10.02 10.85 -9.08
N VAL A 149 10.97 11.76 -8.94
CA VAL A 149 12.32 11.45 -8.50
C VAL A 149 12.57 12.06 -7.14
N SER A 150 13.08 11.27 -6.21
CA SER A 150 13.63 11.74 -4.94
C SER A 150 15.13 11.55 -4.91
N SER A 151 15.89 12.53 -4.39
CA SER A 151 17.34 12.39 -4.27
C SER A 151 17.92 13.28 -3.16
N PRO A 152 19.01 12.85 -2.48
CA PRO A 152 19.82 13.75 -1.67
C PRO A 152 20.66 14.73 -2.50
N ASN A 153 21.03 14.36 -3.74
CA ASN A 153 21.86 15.17 -4.62
C ASN A 153 21.03 15.85 -5.73
N GLU A 154 20.16 16.77 -5.29
CA GLU A 154 19.20 17.43 -6.17
C GLU A 154 19.84 18.07 -7.42
N ARG A 155 20.99 18.74 -7.28
CA ARG A 155 21.61 19.49 -8.38
C ARG A 155 22.03 18.57 -9.54
N VAL A 156 22.74 17.48 -9.23
CA VAL A 156 23.23 16.56 -10.26
C VAL A 156 22.06 15.80 -10.89
N VAL A 157 21.12 15.32 -10.06
CA VAL A 157 19.93 14.62 -10.56
C VAL A 157 19.06 15.52 -11.43
N ARG A 158 18.90 16.80 -11.09
CA ARG A 158 18.15 17.76 -11.91
C ARG A 158 18.75 17.89 -13.31
N SER A 159 20.07 18.04 -13.43
CA SER A 159 20.76 18.11 -14.74
C SER A 159 20.47 16.87 -15.59
N ILE A 160 20.56 15.68 -14.99
CA ILE A 160 20.30 14.40 -15.68
C ILE A 160 18.85 14.35 -16.18
N LEU A 161 17.88 14.80 -15.37
CA LEU A 161 16.47 14.79 -15.74
C LEU A 161 16.15 15.83 -16.83
N GLU A 162 16.72 17.03 -16.75
CA GLU A 162 16.58 18.06 -17.79
C GLU A 162 17.15 17.59 -19.14
N GLU A 163 18.35 16.98 -19.13
CA GLU A 163 18.97 16.38 -20.33
C GLU A 163 18.19 15.16 -20.86
N SER A 164 17.38 14.51 -20.03
CA SER A 164 16.57 13.36 -20.45
C SER A 164 15.42 13.78 -21.37
N GLY A 165 14.89 15.00 -21.20
CA GLY A 165 13.73 15.52 -21.93
C GLY A 165 12.37 14.98 -21.45
N PHE A 166 12.32 14.14 -20.41
CA PHE A 166 11.06 13.64 -19.85
C PHE A 166 10.39 14.68 -18.94
N ASP A 167 9.05 14.64 -18.83
CA ASP A 167 8.35 15.36 -17.77
C ASP A 167 8.71 14.75 -16.40
N PHE A 168 9.05 15.60 -15.44
CA PHE A 168 9.50 15.16 -14.12
C PHE A 168 9.05 16.07 -12.98
N TYR A 169 8.90 15.46 -11.82
CA TYR A 169 8.89 16.12 -10.51
C TYR A 169 10.10 15.62 -9.73
N LEU A 170 10.89 16.55 -9.18
CA LEU A 170 12.07 16.25 -8.38
C LEU A 170 11.89 16.79 -6.96
N GLU A 171 12.06 15.93 -5.96
CA GLU A 171 12.05 16.29 -4.54
C GLU A 171 13.38 15.99 -3.88
N LYS A 172 13.95 17.00 -3.21
CA LYS A 172 15.14 16.79 -2.39
C LYS A 172 14.75 16.05 -1.11
N THR A 173 15.39 14.91 -0.87
CA THR A 173 15.14 14.07 0.31
C THR A 173 16.45 13.73 0.99
N ASN A 174 16.43 13.50 2.30
CA ASN A 174 17.58 12.92 2.97
C ASN A 174 17.66 11.42 2.66
N ASN A 175 18.86 10.84 2.69
CA ASN A 175 19.01 9.38 2.66
C ASN A 175 18.71 8.82 4.06
N HIS A 176 17.44 8.84 4.46
CA HIS A 176 16.92 8.32 5.72
C HIS A 176 15.69 7.48 5.41
N GLY A 177 15.58 6.31 6.03
CA GLY A 177 14.57 5.32 5.66
C GLY A 177 14.81 4.73 4.26
N ARG A 178 16.06 4.78 3.78
CA ARG A 178 16.52 4.25 2.47
C ARG A 178 15.66 4.77 1.32
N ASP A 179 15.23 3.89 0.41
CA ASP A 179 14.32 4.21 -0.68
C ASP A 179 12.83 4.21 -0.26
N VAL A 180 12.52 3.82 0.99
CA VAL A 180 11.15 3.62 1.47
C VAL A 180 10.53 4.91 1.98
N LEU A 181 11.19 5.63 2.89
CA LEU A 181 10.66 6.91 3.39
C LEU A 181 10.53 7.96 2.26
N PRO A 182 11.55 8.16 1.39
CA PRO A 182 11.42 9.03 0.23
C PRO A 182 10.28 8.61 -0.71
N PHE A 183 10.05 7.30 -0.87
CA PHE A 183 8.91 6.81 -1.63
C PHE A 183 7.57 7.21 -1.01
N LEU A 184 7.39 7.04 0.31
CA LEU A 184 6.16 7.46 0.99
C LEU A 184 5.90 8.96 0.85
N GLN A 185 6.96 9.78 0.86
CA GLN A 185 6.88 11.23 0.64
C GLN A 185 6.45 11.56 -0.80
N ILE A 186 7.12 10.98 -1.80
CA ILE A 186 6.82 11.18 -3.23
C ILE A 186 5.39 10.74 -3.57
N MET A 187 4.88 9.66 -2.96
CA MET A 187 3.53 9.16 -3.23
C MET A 187 2.45 10.19 -2.94
N LYS A 188 2.67 11.14 -2.02
CA LYS A 188 1.74 12.27 -1.80
C LYS A 188 1.57 13.09 -3.07
N ARG A 189 2.67 13.37 -3.77
CA ARG A 189 2.64 14.12 -5.03
C ARG A 189 2.05 13.32 -6.18
N VAL A 190 2.39 12.04 -6.29
CA VAL A 190 1.82 11.13 -7.31
C VAL A 190 0.29 11.10 -7.23
N LYS A 191 -0.25 11.01 -6.01
CA LYS A 191 -1.70 11.06 -5.77
C LYS A 191 -2.32 12.40 -6.16
N LEU A 192 -1.68 13.50 -5.78
CA LEU A 192 -2.16 14.86 -6.12
C LEU A 192 -2.22 15.08 -7.64
N ASP A 193 -1.26 14.54 -8.38
CA ASP A 193 -1.21 14.62 -9.85
C ASP A 193 -2.15 13.58 -10.53
N GLY A 194 -2.89 12.79 -9.74
CA GLY A 194 -3.99 11.91 -10.21
C GLY A 194 -3.52 10.70 -11.03
N TYR A 195 -2.41 10.08 -10.65
CA TYR A 195 -1.96 8.81 -11.25
C TYR A 195 -2.58 7.62 -10.51
N GLY A 196 -3.16 6.65 -11.21
CA GLY A 196 -3.63 5.41 -10.60
C GLY A 196 -2.68 4.23 -10.73
N LEU A 197 -1.64 4.31 -11.57
CA LEU A 197 -0.59 3.30 -11.69
C LEU A 197 0.82 3.88 -11.45
N ILE A 198 1.67 3.09 -10.79
CA ILE A 198 3.08 3.41 -10.61
C ILE A 198 4.00 2.27 -11.06
N ILE A 199 5.22 2.66 -11.43
CA ILE A 199 6.39 1.77 -11.46
C ILE A 199 7.39 2.33 -10.45
N LYS A 200 7.69 1.58 -9.38
CA LYS A 200 8.67 1.97 -8.38
C LYS A 200 10.00 1.29 -8.67
N VAL A 201 11.06 2.07 -8.78
CA VAL A 201 12.45 1.61 -8.87
C VAL A 201 13.36 2.48 -8.00
N HIS A 202 14.59 2.03 -7.77
CA HIS A 202 15.60 2.81 -7.05
C HIS A 202 16.99 2.52 -7.57
N THR A 203 17.96 3.38 -7.25
CA THR A 203 19.33 3.25 -7.75
C THR A 203 20.28 2.51 -6.80
N LYS A 204 19.80 1.99 -5.65
CA LYS A 204 20.62 1.33 -4.63
C LYS A 204 21.58 0.27 -5.24
N LYS A 205 22.84 0.32 -4.83
CA LYS A 205 23.87 -0.69 -5.15
C LYS A 205 23.88 -1.76 -4.06
N SER A 206 23.68 -3.02 -4.43
CA SER A 206 23.87 -4.17 -3.53
C SER A 206 25.37 -4.48 -3.39
N LEU A 207 26.12 -3.63 -2.68
CA LEU A 207 27.58 -3.74 -2.51
C LEU A 207 28.03 -5.02 -1.79
N HIS A 208 27.15 -5.61 -0.99
CA HIS A 208 27.44 -6.81 -0.17
C HIS A 208 27.19 -8.14 -0.87
N ARG A 209 26.77 -8.13 -2.15
CA ARG A 209 26.55 -9.36 -2.92
C ARG A 209 27.39 -9.35 -4.20
N SER A 210 28.10 -10.45 -4.46
CA SER A 210 28.86 -10.65 -5.70
C SER A 210 27.98 -10.63 -6.96
N ASP A 211 26.67 -10.86 -6.82
CA ASP A 211 25.67 -10.84 -7.88
C ASP A 211 24.83 -9.54 -7.94
N GLY A 212 25.13 -8.53 -7.10
CA GLY A 212 24.27 -7.37 -6.89
C GLY A 212 23.96 -6.55 -8.16
N HIS A 213 24.92 -6.47 -9.09
CA HIS A 213 24.69 -5.85 -10.40
C HIS A 213 23.72 -6.68 -11.25
N ARG A 214 23.90 -8.00 -11.31
CA ARG A 214 23.02 -8.91 -12.06
C ARG A 214 21.60 -8.87 -11.50
N TRP A 215 21.45 -8.85 -10.17
CA TRP A 215 20.16 -8.72 -9.49
C TRP A 215 19.42 -7.44 -9.90
N ARG A 216 20.11 -6.30 -9.89
CA ARG A 216 19.51 -5.01 -10.27
C ARG A 216 19.12 -4.98 -11.76
N GLN A 217 19.99 -5.50 -12.63
CA GLN A 217 19.72 -5.61 -14.05
C GLN A 217 18.49 -6.49 -14.32
N ASP A 218 18.32 -7.59 -13.59
CA ASP A 218 17.14 -8.45 -13.70
C ASP A 218 15.85 -7.68 -13.37
N LEU A 219 15.84 -6.92 -12.25
CA LEU A 219 14.73 -6.05 -11.89
C LEU A 219 14.41 -5.00 -12.96
N TYR A 220 15.43 -4.30 -13.48
CA TYR A 220 15.22 -3.30 -14.54
C TYR A 220 14.72 -3.92 -15.83
N ASN A 221 15.23 -5.09 -16.21
CA ASN A 221 14.74 -5.81 -17.38
C ASN A 221 13.26 -6.19 -17.24
N LYS A 222 12.82 -6.60 -16.05
CA LYS A 222 11.45 -7.02 -15.78
C LYS A 222 10.47 -5.88 -15.48
N LEU A 223 10.96 -4.65 -15.26
CA LEU A 223 10.12 -3.51 -14.90
C LEU A 223 10.19 -2.34 -15.90
N LEU A 224 11.32 -2.14 -16.57
CA LEU A 224 11.60 -0.93 -17.35
C LEU A 224 11.86 -1.19 -18.82
N LYS A 225 11.98 -2.47 -19.25
CA LYS A 225 11.95 -2.78 -20.68
C LYS A 225 10.59 -2.37 -21.25
N LYS A 226 10.61 -1.85 -22.48
CA LYS A 226 9.40 -1.52 -23.26
C LYS A 226 8.33 -2.61 -23.16
N THR A 227 8.69 -3.86 -23.47
CA THR A 227 7.75 -4.99 -23.43
C THR A 227 7.17 -5.24 -22.04
N ALA A 228 7.97 -5.11 -20.98
CA ALA A 228 7.52 -5.31 -19.61
C ALA A 228 6.55 -4.21 -19.15
N VAL A 229 6.82 -2.95 -19.52
CA VAL A 229 5.95 -1.81 -19.20
C VAL A 229 4.61 -1.91 -19.94
N GLU A 230 4.63 -2.28 -21.22
CA GLU A 230 3.42 -2.53 -22.02
C GLU A 230 2.59 -3.68 -21.46
N GLU A 231 3.22 -4.81 -21.12
CA GLU A 231 2.53 -5.97 -20.56
C GLU A 231 1.95 -5.65 -19.18
N GLY A 232 2.73 -4.97 -18.32
CA GLY A 232 2.26 -4.50 -17.02
C GLY A 232 1.00 -3.64 -17.15
N LEU A 233 1.00 -2.70 -18.10
CA LEU A 233 -0.18 -1.87 -18.39
C LEU A 233 -1.39 -2.73 -18.80
N LYS A 234 -1.20 -3.64 -19.76
CA LYS A 234 -2.26 -4.55 -20.23
C LYS A 234 -2.81 -5.42 -19.10
N LEU A 235 -1.96 -5.93 -18.21
CA LEU A 235 -2.36 -6.74 -17.06
C LEU A 235 -3.22 -5.93 -16.08
N PHE A 236 -2.87 -4.67 -15.81
CA PHE A 236 -3.71 -3.79 -14.99
C PHE A 236 -5.01 -3.42 -15.71
N GLN A 237 -5.01 -3.17 -17.02
CA GLN A 237 -6.24 -2.89 -17.76
C GLN A 237 -7.19 -4.11 -17.79
N ALA A 238 -6.64 -5.33 -17.87
CA ALA A 238 -7.42 -6.56 -17.96
C ALA A 238 -7.95 -7.09 -16.61
N ASP A 239 -7.31 -6.76 -15.48
CA ASP A 239 -7.64 -7.30 -14.16
C ASP A 239 -7.79 -6.17 -13.13
N SER A 240 -9.03 -5.74 -12.87
CA SER A 240 -9.33 -4.73 -11.84
C SER A 240 -8.88 -5.18 -10.44
N LYS A 241 -8.86 -6.49 -10.18
CA LYS A 241 -8.41 -7.06 -8.89
C LYS A 241 -6.89 -7.21 -8.77
N LEU A 242 -6.11 -6.86 -9.80
CA LEU A 242 -4.65 -6.85 -9.72
C LEU A 242 -4.18 -5.55 -9.04
N GLY A 243 -3.56 -5.66 -7.88
CA GLY A 243 -3.04 -4.51 -7.12
C GLY A 243 -1.54 -4.32 -7.23
N LEU A 244 -0.78 -5.41 -7.35
CA LEU A 244 0.69 -5.40 -7.35
C LEU A 244 1.26 -6.42 -8.32
N LEU A 245 2.19 -5.99 -9.15
CA LEU A 245 3.01 -6.81 -10.03
C LEU A 245 4.47 -6.77 -9.55
N VAL A 246 5.00 -7.95 -9.26
CA VAL A 246 6.36 -8.13 -8.75
C VAL A 246 7.18 -8.90 -9.77
N PRO A 247 8.45 -8.54 -10.04
CA PRO A 247 9.30 -9.33 -10.90
C PRO A 247 9.43 -10.79 -10.44
N GLU A 248 9.43 -11.74 -11.37
CA GLU A 248 9.67 -13.15 -11.06
C GLU A 248 10.97 -13.32 -10.25
N ASN A 249 10.96 -14.28 -9.30
CA ASN A 249 12.00 -14.53 -8.29
C ASN A 249 12.17 -13.45 -7.22
N HIS A 250 11.37 -12.38 -7.26
CA HIS A 250 11.37 -11.32 -6.24
C HIS A 250 10.12 -11.33 -5.35
N LEU A 251 9.14 -12.18 -5.64
CA LEU A 251 7.98 -12.40 -4.79
C LEU A 251 8.26 -13.56 -3.80
N LEU A 252 8.74 -13.22 -2.61
CA LEU A 252 9.24 -14.17 -1.62
C LEU A 252 8.24 -14.36 -0.46
N PRO A 253 8.12 -15.56 0.13
CA PRO A 253 7.24 -15.80 1.26
C PRO A 253 7.70 -15.02 2.50
N VAL A 254 6.76 -14.39 3.20
CA VAL A 254 7.06 -13.61 4.42
C VAL A 254 7.72 -14.49 5.50
N THR A 255 7.25 -15.73 5.65
CA THR A 255 7.74 -16.70 6.65
C THR A 255 9.24 -16.96 6.60
N LEU A 256 9.85 -16.96 5.41
CA LEU A 256 11.29 -17.19 5.25
C LEU A 256 12.14 -15.93 5.51
N HIS A 257 11.50 -14.77 5.69
CA HIS A 257 12.17 -13.47 5.74
C HIS A 257 11.68 -12.57 6.88
N LEU A 258 11.08 -13.12 7.93
CA LEU A 258 10.65 -12.36 9.12
C LEU A 258 11.84 -11.73 9.84
N GLY A 259 12.85 -12.55 10.17
CA GLY A 259 14.10 -12.11 10.80
C GLY A 259 13.87 -11.12 11.94
N ASN A 260 14.70 -10.06 11.96
CA ASN A 260 14.60 -9.01 12.97
C ASN A 260 13.41 -8.06 12.75
N ASN A 261 12.68 -8.17 11.62
CA ASN A 261 11.55 -7.28 11.31
C ASN A 261 10.21 -7.77 11.87
N MET A 262 10.17 -8.95 12.52
CA MET A 262 8.91 -9.56 12.93
C MET A 262 8.02 -8.62 13.75
N HIS A 263 8.59 -7.91 14.74
CA HIS A 263 7.84 -6.97 15.58
C HIS A 263 7.26 -5.80 14.80
N HIS A 264 8.07 -5.13 13.98
CA HIS A 264 7.61 -4.03 13.13
C HIS A 264 6.56 -4.49 12.12
N LEU A 265 6.78 -5.64 11.48
CA LEU A 265 5.85 -6.17 10.48
C LEU A 265 4.51 -6.57 11.10
N LEU A 266 4.51 -7.24 12.26
CA LEU A 266 3.28 -7.57 12.98
C LEU A 266 2.50 -6.31 13.39
N SER A 267 3.22 -5.28 13.86
CA SER A 267 2.61 -3.98 14.18
C SER A 267 1.97 -3.33 12.96
N LEU A 268 2.68 -3.27 11.83
CA LEU A 268 2.15 -2.74 10.58
C LEU A 268 0.95 -3.54 10.07
N SER A 269 1.05 -4.88 10.05
CA SER A 269 -0.03 -5.76 9.62
C SER A 269 -1.28 -5.59 10.47
N HIS A 270 -1.13 -5.49 11.78
CA HIS A 270 -2.24 -5.22 12.69
C HIS A 270 -2.92 -3.88 12.39
N ARG A 271 -2.13 -2.81 12.17
CA ARG A 271 -2.66 -1.49 11.78
C ARG A 271 -3.33 -1.51 10.41
N LEU A 272 -2.95 -2.43 9.54
CA LEU A 272 -3.59 -2.69 8.24
C LEU A 272 -4.75 -3.68 8.33
N GLY A 273 -5.18 -4.09 9.53
CA GLY A 273 -6.30 -5.02 9.71
C GLY A 273 -6.02 -6.46 9.29
N VAL A 274 -4.75 -6.83 9.13
CA VAL A 274 -4.32 -8.20 8.73
C VAL A 274 -3.80 -8.93 9.96
N SER A 275 -4.36 -10.11 10.23
CA SER A 275 -3.96 -10.94 11.37
C SER A 275 -2.56 -11.54 11.18
N ALA A 276 -1.92 -11.92 12.29
CA ALA A 276 -0.63 -12.61 12.24
C ALA A 276 -0.70 -13.93 11.44
N ARG A 277 -1.83 -14.65 11.52
CA ARG A 277 -2.04 -15.88 10.75
C ARG A 277 -2.08 -15.61 9.25
N GLU A 278 -2.86 -14.61 8.83
CA GLU A 278 -2.96 -14.24 7.42
C GLU A 278 -1.60 -13.76 6.89
N LEU A 279 -0.88 -12.95 7.66
CA LEU A 279 0.45 -12.47 7.31
C LEU A 279 1.43 -13.58 6.93
N LEU A 280 1.40 -14.71 7.66
CA LEU A 280 2.31 -15.84 7.41
C LEU A 280 2.03 -16.55 6.07
N GLU A 281 0.83 -16.39 5.51
CA GLU A 281 0.47 -16.94 4.20
C GLU A 281 0.87 -16.00 3.04
N LEU A 282 1.28 -14.76 3.35
CA LEU A 282 1.60 -13.75 2.34
C LEU A 282 3.03 -13.87 1.80
N LYS A 283 3.20 -13.29 0.61
CA LYS A 283 4.49 -13.03 -0.02
C LYS A 283 4.71 -11.53 -0.13
N PHE A 284 5.96 -11.11 -0.29
CA PHE A 284 6.31 -9.69 -0.45
C PHE A 284 7.27 -9.45 -1.62
N ALA A 285 7.32 -8.20 -2.08
CA ALA A 285 8.17 -7.75 -3.16
C ALA A 285 9.58 -7.43 -2.65
N ALA A 286 10.48 -8.41 -2.66
CA ALA A 286 11.86 -8.25 -2.24
C ALA A 286 12.63 -7.31 -3.19
N GLY A 287 13.37 -6.37 -2.62
CA GLY A 287 14.07 -5.32 -3.34
C GLY A 287 13.24 -4.05 -3.55
N THR A 288 12.02 -3.96 -3.03
CA THR A 288 11.17 -2.74 -3.07
C THR A 288 11.06 -2.10 -4.47
N MET A 289 11.06 -2.92 -5.54
CA MET A 289 10.80 -2.51 -6.91
C MET A 289 9.66 -3.33 -7.51
N PHE A 290 8.65 -2.66 -8.07
CA PHE A 290 7.40 -3.28 -8.50
C PHE A 290 6.57 -2.32 -9.35
N MET A 291 5.51 -2.83 -9.98
CA MET A 291 4.42 -2.00 -10.50
C MET A 291 3.19 -2.16 -9.61
N ALA A 292 2.44 -1.10 -9.35
CA ALA A 292 1.28 -1.17 -8.47
C ALA A 292 0.17 -0.21 -8.89
N ARG A 293 -1.07 -0.56 -8.53
CA ARG A 293 -2.13 0.43 -8.41
C ARG A 293 -1.86 1.31 -7.21
N VAL A 294 -2.04 2.62 -7.37
CA VAL A 294 -1.94 3.57 -6.26
C VAL A 294 -2.96 3.22 -5.17
N SER A 295 -4.19 2.84 -5.55
CA SER A 295 -5.22 2.39 -4.61
C SER A 295 -4.79 1.18 -3.76
N ALA A 296 -3.96 0.29 -4.29
CA ALA A 296 -3.44 -0.87 -3.54
C ALA A 296 -2.43 -0.48 -2.45
N LEU A 297 -1.83 0.70 -2.56
CA LEU A 297 -0.86 1.24 -1.62
C LEU A 297 -1.51 2.20 -0.60
N GLU A 298 -2.74 2.65 -0.86
CA GLU A 298 -3.45 3.61 -0.01
C GLU A 298 -3.57 3.20 1.47
N PRO A 299 -3.85 1.93 1.82
CA PRO A 299 -3.88 1.51 3.23
C PRO A 299 -2.55 1.78 3.94
N LEU A 300 -1.42 1.42 3.32
CA LEU A 300 -0.08 1.68 3.84
C LEU A 300 0.22 3.18 3.91
N LEU A 301 -0.09 3.95 2.87
CA LEU A 301 0.11 5.40 2.85
C LEU A 301 -0.73 6.10 3.93
N SER A 302 -1.90 5.56 4.22
CA SER A 302 -2.83 6.04 5.25
C SER A 302 -2.35 5.80 6.67
N LEU A 303 -1.28 5.01 6.88
CA LEU A 303 -0.65 4.88 8.20
C LEU A 303 0.05 6.18 8.63
N ASN A 304 0.23 7.15 7.72
CA ASN A 304 0.82 8.47 7.98
C ASN A 304 2.17 8.40 8.70
N LEU A 305 2.97 7.40 8.34
CA LEU A 305 4.35 7.27 8.83
C LEU A 305 5.16 8.50 8.39
N ASN A 306 5.95 9.02 9.30
CA ASN A 306 6.80 10.20 9.12
C ASN A 306 8.26 9.86 9.41
N ALA A 307 9.15 10.82 9.26
CA ALA A 307 10.59 10.58 9.42
C ALA A 307 10.97 10.09 10.83
N ASP A 308 10.29 10.55 11.88
CA ASP A 308 10.60 10.21 13.27
C ASP A 308 10.24 8.76 13.61
N ASP A 309 9.41 8.10 12.78
CA ASP A 309 9.11 6.67 12.90
C ASP A 309 10.26 5.78 12.42
N PHE A 310 11.20 6.32 11.63
CA PHE A 310 12.32 5.58 11.03
C PHE A 310 13.59 5.71 11.86
N GLU A 311 14.31 4.60 11.99
CA GLU A 311 15.59 4.54 12.68
C GLU A 311 16.63 5.41 11.97
N ALA A 312 17.56 6.00 12.75
CA ALA A 312 18.71 6.70 12.18
C ALA A 312 19.57 5.74 11.33
N GLU A 313 20.12 6.23 10.23
CA GLU A 313 20.96 5.40 9.35
C GLU A 313 22.32 5.11 10.02
N ALA A 314 22.59 3.83 10.26
CA ALA A 314 23.83 3.32 10.85
C ALA A 314 24.39 2.10 10.08
N GLY A 315 23.98 1.92 8.82
CA GLY A 315 24.43 0.79 7.98
C GLY A 315 23.72 -0.54 8.29
N GLN A 316 22.53 -0.48 8.90
CA GLN A 316 21.75 -1.67 9.24
C GLN A 316 21.47 -2.51 8.01
N VAL A 317 21.57 -3.83 8.13
CA VAL A 317 21.31 -4.76 6.99
C VAL A 317 19.90 -5.36 7.04
N ASP A 318 19.23 -5.29 8.19
CA ASP A 318 17.88 -5.77 8.42
C ASP A 318 17.31 -5.16 9.72
N GLY A 319 16.03 -5.39 10.03
CA GLY A 319 15.44 -5.08 11.34
C GLY A 319 15.02 -3.62 11.55
N THR A 320 14.83 -2.87 10.48
CA THR A 320 14.39 -1.46 10.55
C THR A 320 12.98 -1.32 10.01
N LEU A 321 12.28 -0.23 10.35
CA LEU A 321 10.94 0.05 9.85
C LEU A 321 10.88 0.03 8.31
N ALA A 322 11.93 0.52 7.63
CA ALA A 322 12.02 0.47 6.16
C ALA A 322 11.93 -0.98 5.61
N HIS A 323 12.64 -1.93 6.24
CA HIS A 323 12.58 -3.35 5.84
C HIS A 323 11.23 -3.99 6.17
N ALA A 324 10.57 -3.57 7.25
CA ALA A 324 9.21 -4.01 7.57
C ALA A 324 8.19 -3.46 6.56
N ILE A 325 8.31 -2.20 6.15
CA ILE A 325 7.42 -1.59 5.15
C ILE A 325 7.56 -2.26 3.80
N GLU A 326 8.77 -2.59 3.35
CA GLU A 326 9.00 -3.38 2.13
C GLU A 326 8.11 -4.65 2.11
N ARG A 327 8.04 -5.35 3.25
CA ARG A 327 7.19 -6.54 3.41
C ARG A 327 5.70 -6.18 3.49
N ALA A 328 5.37 -5.06 4.14
CA ALA A 328 4.01 -4.58 4.31
C ALA A 328 3.35 -4.06 3.02
N ILE A 329 4.10 -3.81 1.94
CA ILE A 329 3.53 -3.39 0.64
C ILE A 329 2.51 -4.41 0.13
N ALA A 330 2.83 -5.70 0.17
CA ALA A 330 1.89 -6.75 -0.23
C ALA A 330 0.76 -6.94 0.79
N VAL A 331 1.00 -6.65 2.07
CA VAL A 331 -0.03 -6.66 3.12
C VAL A 331 -1.08 -5.57 2.85
N SER A 332 -0.64 -4.38 2.43
CA SER A 332 -1.54 -3.29 2.00
C SER A 332 -2.47 -3.74 0.88
N VAL A 333 -1.91 -4.39 -0.15
CA VAL A 333 -2.65 -4.91 -1.30
C VAL A 333 -3.68 -5.94 -0.84
N TYR A 334 -3.27 -6.89 0.01
CA TYR A 334 -4.14 -7.92 0.57
C TYR A 334 -5.28 -7.35 1.43
N SER A 335 -5.00 -6.30 2.21
CA SER A 335 -5.95 -5.72 3.17
C SER A 335 -7.21 -5.13 2.54
N ILE A 336 -7.18 -4.83 1.24
CA ILE A 336 -8.34 -4.35 0.47
C ILE A 336 -8.83 -5.38 -0.57
N GLY A 337 -8.44 -6.65 -0.43
CA GLY A 337 -8.90 -7.74 -1.28
C GLY A 337 -8.29 -7.78 -2.69
N LEU A 338 -7.22 -7.02 -2.94
CA LEU A 338 -6.49 -7.06 -4.21
C LEU A 338 -5.42 -8.15 -4.22
N ARG A 339 -5.01 -8.53 -5.44
CA ARG A 339 -4.07 -9.63 -5.67
C ARG A 339 -2.69 -9.13 -6.03
N VAL A 340 -1.70 -9.91 -5.60
CA VAL A 340 -0.30 -9.82 -6.03
C VAL A 340 -0.03 -10.88 -7.08
N LYS A 341 0.61 -10.51 -8.20
CA LYS A 341 1.06 -11.45 -9.24
C LYS A 341 2.52 -11.24 -9.58
N ASN A 342 3.14 -12.28 -10.14
CA ASN A 342 4.46 -12.16 -10.75
C ASN A 342 4.34 -11.65 -12.19
N ILE A 343 5.32 -10.85 -12.61
CA ILE A 343 5.62 -10.60 -14.02
C ILE A 343 6.47 -11.78 -14.48
N SER A 344 5.92 -12.65 -15.34
CA SER A 344 6.62 -13.86 -15.81
C SER A 344 7.49 -13.52 -17.01
N ASP A 345 8.72 -14.05 -17.10
CA ASP A 345 9.51 -13.97 -18.34
C ASP A 345 8.98 -14.92 -19.44
N LYS A 346 8.04 -15.83 -19.12
CA LYS A 346 7.69 -16.97 -19.99
C LYS A 346 6.59 -16.72 -21.05
N GLN A 347 6.24 -15.47 -21.35
CA GLN A 347 5.61 -15.14 -22.65
C GLN A 347 6.65 -14.66 -23.69
N PHE A 348 7.94 -14.63 -23.36
CA PHE A 348 8.98 -14.02 -24.19
C PHE A 348 9.84 -15.00 -25.00
N VAL A 349 9.28 -16.14 -25.42
CA VAL A 349 9.82 -16.91 -26.54
C VAL A 349 8.75 -16.97 -27.62
N ASN A 350 8.87 -16.10 -28.62
CA ASN A 350 8.33 -16.40 -29.94
C ASN A 350 8.92 -17.75 -30.36
N SER A 351 8.14 -18.82 -30.30
CA SER A 351 8.37 -19.97 -31.14
C SER A 351 7.78 -19.65 -32.51
N ASP A 352 8.47 -18.77 -33.25
CA ASP A 352 8.50 -18.89 -34.69
C ASP A 352 9.58 -19.93 -35.00
N SER A 353 9.14 -21.15 -35.27
CA SER A 353 9.89 -22.20 -35.96
C SER A 353 8.95 -22.94 -36.90
#